data_AF-V5EVV7-F1
#
_entry.id   AF-V5EVV7-F1
#
_cell.length_a   1.000
_cell.length_b   1.000
_cell.length_c   1.000
_cell.angle_alpha   90.00
_cell.angle_beta   90.00
_cell.angle_gamma   90.00
#
_symmetry.space_group_name_H-M   'P 1'
#
loop_
_entity.id
_entity.type
_entity.pdbx_description
1 polymer ?
#
loop_
_entity_poly.entity_id
_entity_poly.type
_entity_poly.pdbx_seq_one_letter_code
_entity_poly.pdbx_strand_id
1 'polypeptide(L)'
;MSDGYRFLVDNTTVQASPTIKTMLSTGDGGGFAEAESNTARLQIRGEVLEKVIEYLHFKTKYGAAADMDVPDFKNRIPPESALEL
;
A
#
# COMPACT_ATOMS: atom_id res chain seq x y z
N MET A 1 -15.84 13.17 3.59
CA MET A 1 -15.18 13.76 2.41
C MET A 1 -13.91 12.96 2.15
N SER A 2 -13.69 12.48 0.93
CA SER A 2 -12.37 11.97 0.54
C SER A 2 -11.45 13.17 0.39
N ASP A 3 -10.24 13.10 0.94
CA ASP A 3 -9.21 14.14 0.88
C ASP A 3 -8.60 14.32 -0.53
N GLY A 4 -9.10 13.59 -1.53
CA GLY A 4 -8.80 13.79 -2.94
C GLY A 4 -7.51 13.13 -3.43
N TYR A 5 -6.76 12.46 -2.54
CA TYR A 5 -5.52 11.80 -2.91
C TYR A 5 -5.75 10.60 -3.83
N ARG A 6 -4.87 10.45 -4.81
CA ARG A 6 -4.82 9.32 -5.75
C ARG A 6 -3.38 8.94 -5.98
N PHE A 7 -3.08 7.66 -5.85
CA PHE A 7 -1.74 7.13 -6.02
C PHE A 7 -1.73 6.13 -7.17
N LEU A 8 -0.79 6.29 -8.10
CA LEU A 8 -0.47 5.27 -9.09
C LEU A 8 0.69 4.44 -8.54
N VAL A 9 0.47 3.14 -8.43
CA VAL A 9 1.41 2.19 -7.83
C VAL A 9 1.57 1.02 -8.77
N ASP A 10 2.79 0.52 -8.93
CA ASP A 10 3.03 -0.65 -9.76
C ASP A 10 2.36 -1.91 -9.18
N ASN A 11 2.06 -2.86 -10.06
CA ASN A 11 1.36 -4.08 -9.67
C ASN A 11 2.16 -4.90 -8.63
N THR A 12 3.49 -4.98 -8.77
CA THR A 12 4.32 -5.77 -7.86
C THR A 12 4.26 -5.25 -6.42
N THR A 13 4.18 -3.95 -6.24
CA THR A 13 4.08 -3.30 -4.94
C THR A 13 2.70 -3.49 -4.30
N VAL A 14 1.61 -3.33 -5.06
CA VAL A 14 0.25 -3.57 -4.49
C VAL A 14 0.01 -5.04 -4.12
N GLN A 15 0.62 -5.98 -4.84
CA GLN A 15 0.54 -7.42 -4.55
C GLN A 15 1.21 -7.80 -3.22
N ALA A 16 2.09 -6.95 -2.67
CA ALA A 16 2.70 -7.18 -1.36
C ALA A 16 1.72 -7.01 -0.18
N SER A 17 0.54 -6.41 -0.43
CA SER A 17 -0.59 -6.30 0.50
C SER A 17 -1.70 -7.31 0.13
N PRO A 18 -1.98 -8.31 0.99
CA PRO A 18 -3.06 -9.25 0.75
C PRO A 18 -4.43 -8.56 0.60
N THR A 19 -4.70 -7.52 1.39
CA THR A 19 -5.97 -6.79 1.37
C THR A 19 -6.17 -6.02 0.06
N ILE A 20 -5.16 -5.25 -0.37
CA ILE A 20 -5.24 -4.48 -1.62
C ILE A 20 -5.31 -5.44 -2.81
N LYS A 21 -4.55 -6.54 -2.76
CA LYS A 21 -4.63 -7.62 -3.74
C LYS A 21 -6.04 -8.18 -3.87
N THR A 22 -6.70 -8.51 -2.75
CA THR A 22 -8.06 -9.04 -2.77
C THR A 22 -9.06 -8.03 -3.33
N MET A 23 -8.95 -6.75 -2.95
CA MET A 23 -9.81 -5.68 -3.47
C MET A 23 -9.70 -5.53 -4.99
N LEU A 24 -8.49 -5.65 -5.54
CA LEU A 24 -8.23 -5.54 -6.98
C LEU A 24 -8.47 -6.85 -7.76
N SER A 25 -8.83 -7.94 -7.09
CA SER A 25 -9.05 -9.25 -7.72
C SER A 25 -10.52 -9.47 -8.09
N THR A 26 -10.79 -10.12 -9.23
CA THR A 26 -12.14 -10.46 -9.72
C THR A 26 -12.80 -11.64 -8.97
N GLY A 27 -12.25 -12.07 -7.84
CA GLY A 27 -12.66 -13.28 -7.10
C GLY A 27 -13.45 -13.01 -5.81
N ASP A 28 -13.70 -14.06 -5.02
CA ASP A 28 -14.46 -13.98 -3.76
C ASP A 28 -13.83 -12.97 -2.78
N GLY A 29 -14.58 -11.89 -2.50
CA GLY A 29 -14.16 -10.81 -1.60
C GLY A 29 -13.66 -9.54 -2.30
N GLY A 30 -13.53 -9.52 -3.63
CA GLY A 30 -13.19 -8.33 -4.43
C GLY A 30 -14.40 -7.75 -5.18
N GLY A 31 -14.38 -6.45 -5.45
CA GLY A 31 -15.41 -5.80 -6.26
C GLY A 31 -15.13 -5.98 -7.76
N PHE A 32 -16.04 -6.61 -8.51
CA PHE A 32 -15.92 -6.78 -9.97
C PHE A 32 -15.55 -5.46 -10.69
N ALA A 33 -16.13 -4.34 -10.25
CA ALA A 33 -15.84 -3.01 -10.81
C ALA A 33 -14.44 -2.48 -10.46
N GLU A 34 -13.87 -2.83 -9.30
CA GLU A 34 -12.52 -2.42 -8.89
C GLU A 34 -11.46 -3.20 -9.68
N ALA A 35 -11.72 -4.49 -9.93
CA ALA A 35 -10.87 -5.33 -10.76
C ALA A 35 -10.86 -4.88 -12.24
N GLU A 36 -12.03 -4.54 -12.81
CA GLU A 36 -12.09 -4.00 -14.19
C GLU A 36 -11.39 -2.64 -14.32
N SER A 37 -11.53 -1.78 -13.32
CA SER A 37 -10.95 -0.42 -13.34
C SER A 37 -9.51 -0.35 -12.83
N ASN A 38 -8.93 -1.46 -12.35
CA ASN A 38 -7.64 -1.51 -11.66
C ASN A 38 -7.50 -0.42 -10.57
N THR A 39 -8.60 -0.10 -9.89
CA THR A 39 -8.69 1.00 -8.93
C THR A 39 -9.42 0.52 -7.68
N ALA A 40 -8.76 0.58 -6.53
CA ALA A 40 -9.36 0.30 -5.23
C ALA A 40 -9.59 1.59 -4.44
N ARG A 41 -10.75 1.74 -3.79
CA ARG A 41 -11.05 2.90 -2.95
C ARG A 41 -10.91 2.56 -1.47
N LEU A 42 -9.85 3.06 -0.85
CA LEU A 42 -9.56 2.85 0.57
C LEU A 42 -10.14 3.96 1.44
N GLN A 43 -10.69 3.61 2.61
CA GLN A 43 -11.13 4.57 3.64
C GLN A 43 -9.96 4.94 4.57
N ILE A 44 -8.87 5.42 3.97
CA ILE A 44 -7.63 5.79 4.67
C ILE A 44 -7.27 7.23 4.24
N ARG A 45 -6.76 8.04 5.15
CA ARG A 45 -6.24 9.38 4.82
C ARG A 45 -5.07 9.27 3.85
N GLY A 46 -4.98 10.18 2.89
CA GLY A 46 -3.97 10.20 1.85
C GLY A 46 -2.54 10.19 2.39
N GLU A 47 -2.26 10.97 3.44
CA GLU A 47 -0.94 11.00 4.09
C GLU A 47 -0.54 9.65 4.70
N VAL A 48 -1.51 8.92 5.26
CA VAL A 48 -1.28 7.59 5.85
C VAL A 48 -1.12 6.57 4.73
N LEU A 49 -1.97 6.67 3.69
CA LEU A 49 -1.90 5.79 2.52
C LEU A 49 -0.57 5.94 1.77
N GLU A 50 -0.01 7.15 1.69
CA GLU A 50 1.32 7.39 1.14
C GLU A 50 2.38 6.58 1.90
N LYS A 51 2.35 6.59 3.24
CA LYS A 51 3.27 5.83 4.08
C LYS A 51 3.08 4.32 3.96
N VAL A 52 1.84 3.85 3.82
CA VAL A 52 1.53 2.45 3.53
C VAL A 52 2.16 2.03 2.19
N ILE A 53 1.99 2.83 1.13
CA ILE A 53 2.56 2.55 -0.20
C ILE A 53 4.10 2.57 -0.14
N GLU A 54 4.67 3.54 0.56
CA GLU A 54 6.12 3.64 0.79
C GLU A 54 6.66 2.39 1.48
N TYR A 55 5.92 1.87 2.47
CA TYR A 55 6.25 0.62 3.16
C TYR A 55 6.12 -0.60 2.24
N LEU A 56 5.08 -0.67 1.40
CA LEU A 56 4.92 -1.77 0.45
C LEU A 56 6.09 -1.81 -0.54
N HIS A 57 6.55 -0.65 -1.04
CA HIS A 57 7.75 -0.59 -1.88
C HIS A 57 9.00 -1.06 -1.13
N PHE A 58 9.17 -0.62 0.12
CA PHE A 58 10.26 -1.04 0.97
C PHE A 58 10.25 -2.56 1.17
N LYS A 59 9.09 -3.14 1.51
CA LYS A 59 8.89 -4.57 1.69
C LYS A 59 9.20 -5.35 0.42
N THR A 60 8.74 -4.89 -0.75
CA THR A 60 9.03 -5.55 -2.04
C THR A 60 10.52 -5.51 -2.36
N LYS A 61 11.21 -4.41 -2.05
CA LYS A 61 12.64 -4.25 -2.33
C LYS A 61 13.55 -5.05 -1.37
N TYR A 62 13.23 -5.06 -0.08
CA TYR A 62 14.12 -5.58 0.96
C TYR A 62 13.62 -6.89 1.60
N GLY A 63 12.37 -7.31 1.39
CA GLY A 63 11.74 -8.43 2.10
C GLY A 63 12.37 -9.81 1.83
N ALA A 64 13.16 -9.95 0.77
CA ALA A 64 13.88 -11.18 0.43
C ALA A 64 15.42 -11.04 0.53
N ALA A 65 15.93 -9.90 1.00
CA ALA A 65 17.36 -9.66 1.08
C ALA A 65 17.96 -10.36 2.32
N ALA A 66 18.80 -11.37 2.09
CA ALA A 66 19.51 -12.08 3.18
C ALA A 66 20.81 -11.36 3.60
N ASP A 67 21.50 -10.73 2.65
CA ASP A 67 22.85 -10.14 2.83
C ASP A 67 22.92 -8.70 2.29
N MET A 68 22.00 -7.83 2.74
CA MET A 68 22.03 -6.40 2.40
C MET A 68 21.89 -5.54 3.64
N ASP A 69 22.51 -4.37 3.62
CA ASP A 69 22.24 -3.32 4.60
C ASP A 69 20.85 -2.75 4.34
N VAL A 70 19.91 -3.04 5.24
CA VAL A 70 18.50 -2.65 5.15
C VAL A 70 18.29 -1.36 5.93
N PRO A 71 17.89 -0.25 5.27
CA PRO A 71 17.63 1.01 5.96
C PRO A 71 16.48 0.89 6.98
N ASP A 72 16.58 1.59 8.11
CA ASP A 72 15.48 1.65 9.08
C ASP A 72 14.32 2.52 8.54
N PHE A 73 13.22 1.85 8.22
CA PHE A 73 12.01 2.50 7.72
C PHE A 73 11.34 3.40 8.77
N LYS A 74 11.51 3.14 10.07
CA LYS A 74 10.82 3.88 11.14
C LYS A 74 11.13 5.37 11.13
N ASN A 75 12.35 5.74 10.71
CA ASN A 75 12.76 7.15 10.59
C ASN A 75 12.00 7.92 9.50
N ARG A 76 11.23 7.23 8.64
CA ARG A 76 10.42 7.83 7.57
C ARG A 76 8.94 8.00 7.97
N ILE A 77 8.56 7.52 9.16
CA ILE A 77 7.22 7.64 9.72
C ILE A 77 7.19 8.83 10.69
N PRO A 78 6.43 9.89 10.37
CA PRO A 78 6.24 10.99 11.32
C PRO A 78 5.51 10.50 12.58
N PRO A 79 5.92 10.91 13.79
CA PRO A 79 5.28 10.49 15.04
C PRO A 79 3.76 10.74 15.07
N GLU A 80 3.31 11.82 14.45
CA GLU A 80 1.90 12.22 14.33
C GLU A 80 1.05 11.24 13.52
N SER A 81 1.65 10.50 12.58
CA SER A 81 0.94 9.51 11.74
C SER A 81 1.06 8.09 12.29
N ALA A 82 1.87 7.86 13.33
CA ALA A 82 2.18 6.52 13.83
C ALA A 82 0.98 5.80 14.46
N LEU A 83 -0.01 6.54 14.97
CA LEU A 83 -1.22 5.96 15.58
C LEU A 83 -2.23 5.47 14.53
N GLU A 84 -2.13 5.95 13.30
CA GLU A 84 -3.08 5.68 12.20
C GLU A 84 -2.59 4.57 11.25
N LEU A 85 -1.34 4.11 11.42
CA LEU A 85 -0.71 3.00 10.69
C LEU A 85 -0.96 1.65 11.36
#